data_AF-A0A1G2BFQ2-F1
#
_entry.id   AF-A0A1G2BFQ2-F1
#
_cell.length_a   1.000
_cell.length_b   1.000
_cell.length_c   1.000
_cell.angle_alpha   90.00
_cell.angle_beta   90.00
_cell.angle_gamma   90.00
#
_symmetry.space_group_name_H-M   'P 1'
#
loop_
_entity.id
_entity.type
_entity.pdbx_description
1 polymer ?
#
loop_
_entity_poly.entity_id
_entity_poly.type
_entity_poly.pdbx_seq_one_letter_code
_entity_poly.pdbx_strand_id
1 'polypeptide(L)'
;MSERPFLDKLYTSQEKKLPENVIRIKKPEGIYRLVLSDSHATQESVSTVDGSDGVILEGDVIIFGDFNYSDPKIAKRAIETAARRDEQYKDIILWCQQNDKPIYYTDLQYIKLIPFIQKILRGLEFGVAANLLMRFGVNITKKPINRRDFLKLTAGAFLATPTLEDFLFILDKDNNHHTSAVSATRDRLGEVNEKMHPETHAIIRTLRNCLMAQKWKTIMQISATSQTGHKPEIAQVVGAMHTGIEDALNEDDSERIATIKQLLSVPGLEEDRKKIASIARVLYSKKTQTWVVTEYQDPLLKPLEK
;
A
#
# COMPACT_ATOMS: atom_id res chain seq x y z
N MET A 1 -20.33 -33.14 31.40
CA MET A 1 -20.58 -33.79 30.09
C MET A 1 -21.22 -32.75 29.20
N SER A 2 -20.52 -32.41 28.12
CA SER A 2 -20.70 -31.21 27.31
C SER A 2 -21.70 -31.44 26.18
N GLU A 3 -22.87 -30.80 26.27
CA GLU A 3 -23.75 -30.59 25.14
C GLU A 3 -23.42 -29.24 24.48
N ARG A 4 -22.65 -29.26 23.40
CA ARG A 4 -22.76 -28.26 22.31
C ARG A 4 -22.35 -28.88 20.96
N PRO A 5 -23.24 -29.62 20.26
CA PRO A 5 -23.06 -29.95 18.86
C PRO A 5 -23.80 -29.00 17.91
N PHE A 6 -24.35 -27.87 18.40
CA PHE A 6 -25.29 -27.04 17.62
C PHE A 6 -24.70 -25.75 17.02
N LEU A 7 -23.44 -25.40 17.31
CA LEU A 7 -22.81 -24.18 16.77
C LEU A 7 -21.92 -24.44 15.54
N ASP A 8 -21.57 -25.69 15.24
CA ASP A 8 -20.70 -26.03 14.08
C ASP A 8 -21.49 -26.31 12.79
N LYS A 9 -22.83 -26.19 12.79
CA LYS A 9 -23.70 -26.56 11.65
C LYS A 9 -24.41 -25.41 10.95
N LEU A 10 -23.99 -24.16 11.15
CA LEU A 10 -24.53 -23.01 10.39
C LEU A 10 -23.51 -22.20 9.58
N TYR A 11 -22.24 -22.64 9.51
CA TYR A 11 -21.27 -22.11 8.54
C TYR A 11 -21.07 -23.09 7.38
N THR A 12 -22.13 -23.29 6.61
CA THR A 12 -22.04 -23.81 5.24
C THR A 12 -22.68 -22.80 4.29
N SER A 13 -22.22 -21.55 4.34
CA SER A 13 -22.13 -20.80 3.09
C SER A 13 -21.01 -21.46 2.31
N GLN A 14 -21.29 -21.89 1.08
CA GLN A 14 -20.25 -22.24 0.12
C GLN A 14 -19.22 -21.10 0.17
N GLU A 15 -18.00 -21.36 0.66
CA GLU A 15 -16.92 -20.39 0.56
C GLU A 15 -16.73 -20.14 -0.94
N LYS A 16 -17.31 -19.03 -1.41
CA LYS A 16 -17.17 -18.55 -2.77
C LYS A 16 -15.67 -18.47 -2.99
N LYS A 17 -15.13 -19.33 -3.87
CA LYS A 17 -13.69 -19.42 -4.13
C LYS A 17 -13.24 -18.01 -4.50
N LEU A 18 -12.42 -17.40 -3.63
CA LEU A 18 -11.92 -16.06 -3.89
C LEU A 18 -10.96 -16.11 -5.09
N PRO A 19 -10.86 -15.00 -5.84
CA PRO A 19 -9.86 -14.87 -6.90
C PRO A 19 -8.44 -15.13 -6.36
N GLU A 20 -7.54 -15.61 -7.23
CA GLU A 20 -6.18 -16.00 -6.83
C GLU A 20 -5.32 -14.82 -6.36
N ASN A 21 -5.66 -13.59 -6.75
CA ASN A 21 -4.99 -12.37 -6.32
C ASN A 21 -5.48 -11.83 -4.96
N VAL A 22 -6.26 -12.60 -4.21
CA VAL A 22 -6.81 -12.18 -2.91
C VAL A 22 -6.15 -12.95 -1.77
N ILE A 23 -5.53 -12.22 -0.86
CA ILE A 23 -4.89 -12.76 0.36
C ILE A 23 -5.71 -12.33 1.58
N ARG A 24 -5.96 -13.27 2.51
CA ARG A 24 -6.65 -12.99 3.78
C ARG A 24 -5.71 -13.22 4.95
N ILE A 25 -5.36 -12.16 5.66
CA ILE A 25 -4.56 -12.21 6.89
C ILE A 25 -5.51 -12.12 8.09
N LYS A 26 -5.63 -13.24 8.83
CA LYS A 26 -6.48 -13.31 10.02
C LYS A 26 -5.71 -12.83 11.25
N LYS A 27 -6.26 -11.87 11.99
CA LYS A 27 -5.71 -11.33 13.24
C LYS A 27 -6.74 -11.35 14.37
N PRO A 28 -6.34 -11.07 15.64
CA PRO A 28 -7.29 -10.99 16.75
C PRO A 28 -8.45 -10.00 16.49
N GLU A 29 -8.14 -8.83 15.96
CA GLU A 29 -9.05 -7.71 15.71
C GLU A 29 -9.93 -7.85 14.47
N GLY A 30 -9.56 -8.67 13.47
CA GLY A 30 -10.28 -8.75 12.20
C GLY A 30 -9.59 -9.59 11.14
N ILE A 31 -10.11 -9.51 9.92
CA ILE A 31 -9.55 -10.14 8.71
C ILE A 31 -9.15 -9.04 7.74
N TYR A 32 -7.86 -8.91 7.48
CA TYR A 32 -7.33 -8.03 6.44
C TYR A 32 -7.42 -8.75 5.11
N ARG A 33 -8.20 -8.23 4.16
CA ARG A 33 -8.31 -8.77 2.81
C ARG A 33 -7.51 -7.89 1.84
N LEU A 34 -6.38 -8.38 1.40
CA LEU A 34 -5.52 -7.75 0.41
C LEU A 34 -5.93 -8.23 -0.98
N VAL A 35 -6.24 -7.29 -1.88
CA VAL A 35 -6.46 -7.55 -3.30
C VAL A 35 -5.26 -7.03 -4.05
N LEU A 36 -4.40 -7.93 -4.54
CA LEU A 36 -3.19 -7.55 -5.26
C LEU A 36 -3.57 -7.07 -6.67
N SER A 37 -3.23 -5.83 -7.01
CA SER A 37 -3.51 -5.21 -8.32
C SER A 37 -2.24 -4.64 -8.97
N ASP A 38 -2.01 -4.91 -10.25
CA ASP A 38 -0.75 -4.57 -10.91
C ASP A 38 -0.66 -3.08 -11.24
N SER A 39 -1.81 -2.45 -11.48
CA SER A 39 -1.90 -1.03 -11.79
C SER A 39 -3.31 -0.49 -11.53
N HIS A 40 -3.40 0.82 -11.30
CA HIS A 40 -4.68 1.57 -11.29
C HIS A 40 -5.38 1.59 -12.67
N ALA A 41 -4.76 1.03 -13.72
CA ALA A 41 -5.32 0.98 -15.06
C ALA A 41 -6.17 -0.28 -15.31
N THR A 42 -6.17 -1.24 -14.39
CA THR A 42 -6.98 -2.47 -14.53
C THR A 42 -8.19 -2.39 -13.62
N GLN A 43 -9.38 -2.61 -14.18
CA GLN A 43 -10.62 -2.66 -13.41
C GLN A 43 -10.64 -3.86 -12.47
N GLU A 44 -10.82 -3.61 -11.17
CA GLU A 44 -10.95 -4.68 -10.19
C GLU A 44 -12.40 -5.16 -10.09
N SER A 45 -12.57 -6.49 -10.07
CA SER A 45 -13.89 -7.09 -9.97
C SER A 45 -14.45 -6.94 -8.56
N VAL A 46 -15.75 -6.62 -8.44
CA VAL A 46 -16.49 -6.62 -7.16
C VAL A 46 -16.32 -7.93 -6.39
N SER A 47 -16.12 -9.07 -7.08
CA SER A 47 -15.90 -10.37 -6.43
C SER A 47 -14.67 -10.42 -5.50
N THR A 48 -13.69 -9.52 -5.67
CA THR A 48 -12.51 -9.44 -4.80
C THR A 48 -12.85 -8.85 -3.43
N VAL A 49 -13.81 -7.92 -3.37
CA VAL A 49 -14.24 -7.23 -2.15
C VAL A 49 -15.58 -7.75 -1.59
N ASP A 50 -16.35 -8.49 -2.37
CA ASP A 50 -17.66 -9.03 -1.98
C ASP A 50 -17.58 -9.82 -0.66
N GLY A 51 -18.51 -9.54 0.24
CA GLY A 51 -18.53 -10.08 1.61
C GLY A 51 -17.66 -9.33 2.63
N SER A 52 -16.92 -8.28 2.26
CA SER A 52 -16.26 -7.42 3.25
C SER A 52 -17.26 -6.47 3.96
N ASP A 53 -16.88 -6.00 5.13
CA ASP A 53 -17.59 -5.00 5.94
C ASP A 53 -17.27 -3.56 5.54
N GLY A 54 -16.22 -3.37 4.74
CA GLY A 54 -15.79 -2.09 4.23
C GLY A 54 -14.62 -2.23 3.28
N VAL A 55 -14.29 -1.13 2.61
CA VAL A 55 -13.18 -1.07 1.66
C VAL A 55 -12.29 0.12 1.98
N ILE A 56 -10.97 -0.06 1.92
CA ILE A 56 -10.01 1.03 1.91
C ILE A 56 -9.67 1.35 0.46
N LEU A 57 -9.72 2.63 0.10
CA LEU A 57 -9.24 3.10 -1.19
C LEU A 57 -7.91 3.84 -1.01
N GLU A 58 -6.97 3.51 -1.89
CA GLU A 58 -5.77 4.30 -2.11
C GLU A 58 -6.17 5.62 -2.78
N GLY A 59 -5.70 6.74 -2.24
CA GLY A 59 -6.16 8.07 -2.61
C GLY A 59 -5.38 8.63 -3.78
N ASP A 60 -5.60 8.13 -4.99
CA ASP A 60 -4.85 8.54 -6.19
C ASP A 60 -5.45 9.75 -6.91
N VAL A 61 -6.44 10.41 -6.30
CA VAL A 61 -7.12 11.54 -6.96
C VAL A 61 -6.19 12.73 -6.95
N ILE A 62 -5.42 12.89 -8.04
CA ILE A 62 -4.61 14.07 -8.36
C ILE A 62 -5.56 15.28 -8.49
N ILE A 63 -5.91 15.87 -7.37
CA ILE A 63 -6.50 17.21 -7.29
C ILE A 63 -5.37 18.10 -6.77
N PHE A 64 -4.79 18.92 -7.63
CA PHE A 64 -3.79 19.91 -7.25
C PHE A 64 -4.27 20.70 -6.00
N GLY A 65 -3.75 20.39 -4.81
CA GLY A 65 -4.23 20.99 -3.55
C GLY A 65 -3.79 20.23 -2.28
N ASP A 66 -4.19 20.76 -1.12
CA ASP A 66 -3.99 20.17 0.22
C ASP A 66 -4.94 18.97 0.38
N PHE A 67 -4.40 17.74 0.40
CA PHE A 67 -5.15 16.48 0.36
C PHE A 67 -5.76 16.11 1.71
N ASN A 68 -6.55 16.99 2.31
CA ASN A 68 -7.11 16.72 3.63
C ASN A 68 -8.41 15.91 3.51
N TYR A 69 -8.33 14.58 3.53
CA TYR A 69 -9.53 13.73 3.53
C TYR A 69 -10.38 13.90 4.80
N SER A 70 -9.85 14.52 5.86
CA SER A 70 -10.65 14.98 6.99
C SER A 70 -11.64 16.10 6.61
N ASP A 71 -11.40 16.85 5.54
CA ASP A 71 -12.39 17.80 5.00
C ASP A 71 -13.48 17.01 4.25
N PRO A 72 -14.74 17.05 4.72
CA PRO A 72 -15.84 16.33 4.07
C PRO A 72 -16.03 16.68 2.60
N LYS A 73 -15.71 17.92 2.18
CA LYS A 73 -15.82 18.35 0.78
C LYS A 73 -14.76 17.68 -0.08
N ILE A 74 -13.53 17.54 0.44
CA ILE A 74 -12.43 16.91 -0.28
C ILE A 74 -12.67 15.40 -0.39
N ALA A 75 -13.00 14.72 0.71
CA ALA A 75 -13.32 13.29 0.68
C ALA A 75 -14.52 12.96 -0.22
N LYS A 76 -15.58 13.79 -0.19
CA LYS A 76 -16.72 13.64 -1.11
C LYS A 76 -16.32 13.83 -2.57
N ARG A 77 -15.52 14.87 -2.88
CA ARG A 77 -15.05 15.10 -4.24
C ARG A 77 -14.13 13.98 -4.73
N ALA A 78 -13.29 13.44 -3.85
CA ALA A 78 -12.41 12.34 -4.17
C ALA A 78 -13.20 11.09 -4.57
N ILE A 79 -14.20 10.70 -3.76
CA ILE A 79 -15.02 9.52 -4.07
C ILE A 79 -15.88 9.70 -5.32
N GLU A 80 -16.43 10.89 -5.54
CA GLU A 80 -17.17 11.21 -6.78
C GLU A 80 -16.26 11.21 -8.00
N THR A 81 -14.99 11.59 -7.85
CA THR A 81 -14.01 11.56 -8.93
C THR A 81 -13.57 10.13 -9.22
N ALA A 82 -13.23 9.35 -8.19
CA ALA A 82 -12.86 7.94 -8.32
C ALA A 82 -13.99 7.13 -8.97
N ALA A 83 -15.23 7.31 -8.52
CA ALA A 83 -16.40 6.64 -9.11
C ALA A 83 -16.63 6.97 -10.60
N ARG A 84 -16.08 8.07 -11.11
CA ARG A 84 -16.25 8.51 -12.51
C ARG A 84 -15.05 8.23 -13.39
N ARG A 85 -13.84 8.28 -12.85
CA ARG A 85 -12.59 8.33 -13.61
C ARG A 85 -11.64 7.19 -13.33
N ASP A 86 -11.80 6.52 -12.20
CA ASP A 86 -10.91 5.45 -11.79
C ASP A 86 -11.52 4.11 -12.18
N GLU A 87 -11.01 3.53 -13.27
CA GLU A 87 -11.48 2.23 -13.75
C GLU A 87 -11.28 1.13 -12.71
N GLN A 88 -10.26 1.25 -11.84
CA GLN A 88 -9.98 0.27 -10.79
C GLN A 88 -11.10 0.23 -9.74
N TYR A 89 -11.59 1.39 -9.31
CA TYR A 89 -12.49 1.48 -8.15
C TYR A 89 -13.97 1.71 -8.46
N LYS A 90 -14.31 2.06 -9.71
CA LYS A 90 -15.68 2.46 -10.09
C LYS A 90 -16.76 1.48 -9.62
N ASP A 91 -16.60 0.20 -9.94
CA ASP A 91 -17.61 -0.81 -9.60
C ASP A 91 -17.61 -1.15 -8.11
N ILE A 92 -16.45 -1.11 -7.46
CA ILE A 92 -16.32 -1.28 -6.01
C ILE A 92 -17.07 -0.17 -5.27
N ILE A 93 -16.93 1.09 -5.70
CA ILE A 93 -17.63 2.23 -5.10
C ILE A 93 -19.15 2.11 -5.27
N LEU A 94 -19.60 1.72 -6.47
CA LEU A 94 -21.02 1.47 -6.74
C LEU A 94 -21.58 0.32 -5.88
N TRP A 95 -20.82 -0.77 -5.72
CA TRP A 95 -21.18 -1.86 -4.84
C TRP A 95 -21.29 -1.41 -3.38
N CYS A 96 -20.33 -0.61 -2.89
CA CYS A 96 -20.38 -0.06 -1.53
C CYS A 96 -21.62 0.82 -1.32
N GLN A 97 -21.96 1.65 -2.31
CA GLN A 97 -23.17 2.48 -2.30
C GLN A 97 -24.45 1.64 -2.22
N GLN A 98 -24.53 0.55 -2.98
CA GLN A 98 -25.72 -0.32 -3.02
C GLN A 98 -25.90 -1.11 -1.72
N ASN A 99 -24.79 -1.55 -1.12
CA ASN A 99 -24.77 -2.47 0.02
C ASN A 99 -24.51 -1.79 1.37
N ASP A 100 -24.61 -0.45 1.43
CA ASP A 100 -24.38 0.35 2.64
C ASP A 100 -23.02 0.07 3.31
N LYS A 101 -21.99 -0.16 2.49
CA LYS A 101 -20.63 -0.44 2.97
C LYS A 101 -19.82 0.86 3.10
N PRO A 102 -19.13 1.08 4.23
CA PRO A 102 -18.23 2.21 4.40
C PRO A 102 -16.98 2.06 3.53
N ILE A 103 -16.53 3.20 3.02
CA ILE A 103 -15.25 3.37 2.34
C ILE A 103 -14.33 4.17 3.23
N TYR A 104 -13.08 3.77 3.37
CA TYR A 104 -12.08 4.45 4.18
C TYR A 104 -10.96 5.00 3.31
N TYR A 105 -10.51 6.21 3.61
CA TYR A 105 -9.28 6.76 3.08
C TYR A 105 -8.23 6.78 4.19
N THR A 106 -7.13 6.08 3.94
CA THR A 106 -5.97 5.99 4.84
C THR A 106 -4.74 6.71 4.32
N ASP A 107 -4.78 7.18 3.07
CA ASP A 107 -3.56 7.60 2.40
C ASP A 107 -2.92 8.83 3.03
N LEU A 108 -1.60 8.90 2.88
CA LEU A 108 -0.82 10.06 3.24
C LEU A 108 -1.07 11.16 2.21
N GLN A 109 -1.13 12.41 2.67
CA GLN A 109 -1.04 13.53 1.74
C GLN A 109 0.25 13.36 0.95
N TYR A 110 0.17 13.41 -0.39
CA TYR A 110 1.30 13.16 -1.29
C TYR A 110 2.51 13.98 -0.84
N ILE A 111 3.48 13.29 -0.24
CA ILE A 111 4.65 13.93 0.35
C ILE A 111 5.49 14.44 -0.80
N LYS A 112 5.39 15.73 -1.16
CA LYS A 112 6.02 16.23 -2.39
C LYS A 112 7.55 16.16 -2.36
N LEU A 113 8.14 16.25 -1.16
CA LEU A 113 9.59 16.31 -1.01
C LEU A 113 10.26 14.94 -1.14
N ILE A 114 9.62 13.84 -0.70
CA ILE A 114 10.24 12.51 -0.74
C ILE A 114 10.47 12.01 -2.17
N PRO A 115 9.49 12.01 -3.11
CA PRO A 115 9.72 11.60 -4.49
C PRO A 115 10.79 12.44 -5.19
N PHE A 116 10.94 13.70 -4.79
CA PHE A 116 11.99 14.58 -5.31
C PHE A 116 13.37 14.20 -4.77
N ILE A 117 13.53 14.07 -3.44
CA ILE A 117 14.79 13.63 -2.82
C ILE A 117 15.18 12.23 -3.32
N GLN A 118 14.22 11.31 -3.42
CA GLN A 118 14.48 9.97 -3.94
C GLN A 118 14.87 9.98 -5.41
N LYS A 119 14.24 10.80 -6.27
CA LYS A 119 14.70 10.94 -7.66
C LYS A 119 16.15 11.41 -7.72
N ILE A 120 16.56 12.33 -6.84
CA ILE A 120 17.95 12.77 -6.75
C ILE A 120 18.86 11.63 -6.29
N LEU A 121 18.52 10.97 -5.18
CA LEU A 121 19.34 9.90 -4.62
C LEU A 121 19.46 8.70 -5.58
N ARG A 122 18.36 8.25 -6.19
CA ARG A 122 18.37 7.21 -7.24
C ARG A 122 19.20 7.63 -8.46
N GLY A 123 19.12 8.90 -8.86
CA GLY A 123 19.94 9.45 -9.94
C GLY A 123 21.44 9.43 -9.61
N LEU A 124 21.80 9.73 -8.36
CA LEU A 124 23.18 9.63 -7.87
C LEU A 124 23.65 8.18 -7.80
N GLU A 125 22.85 7.27 -7.26
CA GLU A 125 23.12 5.82 -7.22
C GLU A 125 23.38 5.27 -8.62
N PHE A 126 22.51 5.60 -9.58
CA PHE A 126 22.70 5.21 -10.98
C PHE A 126 23.97 5.82 -11.58
N GLY A 127 24.25 7.10 -11.32
CA GLY A 127 25.46 7.76 -11.80
C GLY A 127 26.73 7.06 -11.30
N VAL A 128 26.75 6.63 -10.03
CA VAL A 128 27.84 5.84 -9.44
C VAL A 128 27.90 4.44 -10.05
N ALA A 129 26.77 3.75 -10.19
CA ALA A 129 26.67 2.43 -10.80
C ALA A 129 27.19 2.44 -12.25
N ALA A 130 26.73 3.36 -13.07
CA ALA A 130 27.15 3.53 -14.47
C ALA A 130 28.63 3.88 -14.57
N ASN A 131 29.16 4.72 -13.67
CA ASN A 131 30.59 5.04 -13.62
C ASN A 131 31.44 3.81 -13.30
N LEU A 132 31.06 3.02 -12.30
CA LEU A 132 31.73 1.77 -11.94
C LEU A 132 31.67 0.76 -13.09
N LEU A 133 30.48 0.53 -13.66
CA LEU A 133 30.29 -0.41 -14.76
C LEU A 133 31.05 0.01 -16.03
N MET A 134 31.07 1.30 -16.39
CA MET A 134 31.84 1.76 -17.55
C MET A 134 33.35 1.68 -17.30
N ARG A 135 33.85 2.15 -16.14
CA ARG A 135 35.30 2.16 -15.86
C ARG A 135 35.88 0.75 -15.70
N PHE A 136 35.12 -0.18 -15.13
CA PHE A 136 35.61 -1.55 -14.92
C PHE A 136 35.20 -2.47 -16.08
N GLY A 137 34.01 -2.32 -16.66
CA GLY A 137 33.54 -3.07 -17.85
C GLY A 137 34.43 -2.90 -19.07
N VAL A 138 34.88 -1.68 -19.37
CA VAL A 138 35.81 -1.40 -20.47
C VAL A 138 37.17 -2.08 -20.25
N ASN A 139 37.58 -2.30 -18.99
CA ASN A 139 38.84 -2.95 -18.66
C ASN A 139 38.78 -4.49 -18.67
N ILE A 140 37.60 -5.09 -18.49
CA ILE A 140 37.40 -6.55 -18.58
C ILE A 140 37.68 -7.08 -19.99
N THR A 141 37.32 -6.30 -21.02
CA THR A 141 37.56 -6.70 -22.41
C THR A 141 39.06 -6.71 -22.78
N LYS A 142 39.93 -6.17 -21.93
CA LYS A 142 41.36 -5.97 -22.22
C LYS A 142 42.30 -6.75 -21.31
N LYS A 143 41.86 -7.23 -20.13
CA LYS A 143 42.70 -7.96 -19.15
C LYS A 143 41.87 -8.98 -18.35
N PRO A 144 42.48 -10.10 -17.89
CA PRO A 144 41.82 -11.03 -16.97
C PRO A 144 41.42 -10.34 -15.67
N ILE A 145 40.18 -10.60 -15.24
CA ILE A 145 39.55 -9.96 -14.07
C ILE A 145 40.22 -10.46 -12.79
N ASN A 146 40.74 -9.54 -11.97
CA ASN A 146 41.18 -9.88 -10.62
C ASN A 146 40.02 -9.77 -9.61
N ARG A 147 40.20 -10.35 -8.41
CA ARG A 147 39.17 -10.38 -7.36
C ARG A 147 38.61 -9.00 -6.99
N ARG A 148 39.44 -7.96 -7.01
CA ARG A 148 39.01 -6.59 -6.69
C ARG A 148 38.12 -6.00 -7.79
N ASP A 149 38.44 -6.27 -9.04
CA ASP A 149 37.64 -5.82 -10.18
C ASP A 149 36.31 -6.57 -10.25
N PHE A 150 36.31 -7.88 -9.94
CA PHE A 150 35.07 -8.67 -9.78
C PHE A 150 34.16 -8.06 -8.69
N LEU A 151 34.68 -7.78 -7.50
CA LEU A 151 33.89 -7.16 -6.42
C LEU A 151 33.31 -5.79 -6.80
N LYS A 152 34.05 -4.98 -7.56
CA LYS A 152 33.57 -3.67 -8.03
C LYS A 152 32.51 -3.78 -9.12
N LEU A 153 32.59 -4.80 -9.98
CA LEU A 153 31.54 -5.12 -10.95
C LEU A 153 30.27 -5.59 -10.26
N THR A 154 30.40 -6.48 -9.28
CA THR A 154 29.27 -6.92 -8.46
C THR A 154 28.66 -5.73 -7.72
N ALA A 155 29.48 -4.84 -7.14
CA ALA A 155 28.99 -3.61 -6.52
C ALA A 155 28.32 -2.65 -7.53
N GLY A 156 28.85 -2.51 -8.75
CA GLY A 156 28.24 -1.68 -9.79
C GLY A 156 26.91 -2.25 -10.30
N ALA A 157 26.82 -3.57 -10.52
CA ALA A 157 25.59 -4.25 -10.89
C ALA A 157 24.57 -4.20 -9.75
N PHE A 158 25.03 -4.32 -8.50
CA PHE A 158 24.23 -4.16 -7.30
C PHE A 158 23.62 -2.76 -7.20
N LEU A 159 24.42 -1.70 -7.36
CA LEU A 159 23.92 -0.31 -7.34
C LEU A 159 23.01 0.03 -8.53
N ALA A 160 22.97 -0.79 -9.59
CA ALA A 160 22.06 -0.62 -10.72
C ALA A 160 20.69 -1.29 -10.52
N THR A 161 20.50 -2.06 -9.44
CA THR A 161 19.26 -2.81 -9.19
C THR A 161 18.00 -1.93 -9.09
N PRO A 162 18.01 -0.69 -8.54
CA PRO A 162 16.85 0.21 -8.59
C PRO A 162 16.43 0.58 -10.02
N THR A 163 17.39 0.78 -10.92
CA THR A 163 17.07 1.08 -12.33
C THR A 163 16.58 -0.13 -13.12
N LEU A 164 16.99 -1.34 -12.71
CA LEU A 164 16.46 -2.57 -13.28
C LEU A 164 14.99 -2.75 -12.92
N GLU A 165 14.61 -2.41 -11.68
CA GLU A 165 13.22 -2.43 -11.21
C GLU A 165 12.33 -1.46 -12.03
N ASP A 166 12.77 -0.21 -12.20
CA ASP A 166 12.06 0.79 -13.01
C ASP A 166 11.96 0.35 -14.50
N PHE A 167 13.00 -0.31 -15.03
CA PHE A 167 12.99 -0.83 -16.41
C PHE A 167 12.04 -2.02 -16.57
N LEU A 168 12.01 -2.94 -15.60
CA LEU A 168 11.06 -4.06 -15.60
C LEU A 168 9.62 -3.56 -15.48
N PHE A 169 9.37 -2.51 -14.69
CA PHE A 169 8.05 -1.84 -14.64
C PHE A 169 7.62 -1.31 -16.02
N ILE A 170 8.54 -0.73 -16.80
CA ILE A 170 8.24 -0.28 -18.17
C ILE A 170 7.96 -1.45 -19.10
N LEU A 171 8.71 -2.55 -19.00
CA LEU A 171 8.53 -3.73 -19.83
C LEU A 171 7.25 -4.51 -19.50
N ASP A 172 6.80 -4.49 -18.25
CA ASP A 172 5.61 -5.21 -17.77
C ASP A 172 4.31 -4.43 -18.02
N LYS A 173 4.40 -3.18 -18.50
CA LYS A 173 3.27 -2.27 -18.70
C LYS A 173 2.19 -2.81 -19.65
N ASP A 174 2.52 -3.82 -20.46
CA ASP A 174 1.61 -4.48 -21.40
C ASP A 174 1.06 -5.83 -20.88
N ASN A 175 1.58 -6.38 -19.76
CA ASN A 175 1.13 -7.66 -19.20
C ASN A 175 0.39 -7.42 -17.87
N ASN A 176 -0.94 -7.30 -17.94
CA ASN A 176 -1.86 -7.02 -16.81
C ASN A 176 -2.00 -8.17 -15.79
N HIS A 177 -0.95 -8.94 -15.50
CA HIS A 177 -1.02 -10.11 -14.64
C HIS A 177 0.13 -10.20 -13.63
N HIS A 178 -0.24 -10.11 -12.35
CA HIS A 178 0.54 -10.38 -11.13
C HIS A 178 1.23 -11.76 -11.12
N THR A 179 0.84 -12.64 -12.02
CA THR A 179 1.41 -13.98 -12.18
C THR A 179 2.55 -14.02 -13.20
N SER A 180 2.91 -12.90 -13.83
CA SER A 180 4.03 -12.85 -14.77
C SER A 180 5.36 -13.02 -14.01
N ALA A 181 6.29 -13.77 -14.60
CA ALA A 181 7.64 -13.90 -14.05
C ALA A 181 8.35 -12.54 -13.92
N VAL A 182 7.92 -11.55 -14.69
CA VAL A 182 8.44 -10.17 -14.68
C VAL A 182 7.94 -9.43 -13.43
N SER A 183 6.65 -9.48 -13.12
CA SER A 183 6.05 -8.87 -11.92
C SER A 183 6.67 -9.47 -10.64
N ALA A 184 6.77 -10.81 -10.57
CA ALA A 184 7.42 -11.49 -9.45
C ALA A 184 8.91 -11.14 -9.29
N THR A 185 9.61 -10.86 -10.40
CA THR A 185 11.02 -10.43 -10.36
C THR A 185 11.13 -8.97 -9.92
N ARG A 186 10.24 -8.10 -10.39
CA ARG A 186 10.16 -6.69 -9.96
C ARG A 186 9.89 -6.60 -8.47
N ASP A 187 8.93 -7.36 -7.95
CA ASP A 187 8.57 -7.30 -6.53
C ASP A 187 9.72 -7.76 -5.64
N ARG A 188 10.38 -8.87 -6.02
CA ARG A 188 11.62 -9.34 -5.35
C ARG A 188 12.73 -8.29 -5.40
N LEU A 189 12.93 -7.62 -6.54
CA LEU A 189 13.92 -6.55 -6.65
C LEU A 189 13.52 -5.37 -5.76
N GLY A 190 12.25 -5.05 -5.66
CA GLY A 190 11.73 -4.03 -4.77
C GLY A 190 12.03 -4.31 -3.30
N GLU A 191 11.78 -5.53 -2.83
CA GLU A 191 12.12 -5.98 -1.47
C GLU A 191 13.63 -5.94 -1.20
N VAL A 192 14.42 -6.35 -2.19
CA VAL A 192 15.88 -6.36 -2.12
C VAL A 192 16.41 -4.92 -2.07
N ASN A 193 15.90 -4.03 -2.92
CA ASN A 193 16.23 -2.61 -2.93
C ASN A 193 15.86 -1.91 -1.62
N GLU A 194 14.72 -2.26 -1.01
CA GLU A 194 14.30 -1.73 0.29
C GLU A 194 15.28 -2.09 1.42
N LYS A 195 15.82 -3.32 1.41
CA LYS A 195 16.81 -3.78 2.39
C LYS A 195 18.21 -3.21 2.15
N MET A 196 18.57 -3.02 0.88
CA MET A 196 19.92 -2.60 0.48
C MET A 196 20.10 -1.09 0.46
N HIS A 197 19.04 -0.36 0.13
CA HIS A 197 18.99 1.09 0.00
C HIS A 197 17.83 1.67 0.81
N PRO A 198 17.81 1.47 2.14
CA PRO A 198 16.72 1.95 2.98
C PRO A 198 16.55 3.48 2.86
N GLU A 199 17.63 4.22 2.62
CA GLU A 199 17.62 5.67 2.39
C GLU A 199 16.80 6.09 1.14
N THR A 200 16.75 5.28 0.09
CA THR A 200 16.04 5.60 -1.16
C THR A 200 14.72 4.87 -1.34
N HIS A 201 14.48 3.79 -0.59
CA HIS A 201 13.26 2.97 -0.73
C HIS A 201 12.41 2.89 0.54
N ALA A 202 13.01 2.90 1.74
CA ALA A 202 12.25 2.67 2.99
C ALA A 202 11.28 3.82 3.32
N ILE A 203 11.65 5.05 2.98
CA ILE A 203 10.83 6.23 3.30
C ILE A 203 9.53 6.28 2.48
N ILE A 204 9.46 5.71 1.27
CA ILE A 204 8.18 5.61 0.54
C ILE A 204 7.49 4.28 0.83
N ARG A 205 8.20 3.15 0.70
CA ARG A 205 7.56 1.84 0.78
C ARG A 205 7.29 1.42 2.22
N THR A 206 8.33 1.29 3.04
CA THR A 206 8.19 0.89 4.45
C THR A 206 7.27 1.84 5.20
N LEU A 207 7.52 3.16 5.10
CA LEU A 207 6.71 4.14 5.83
C LEU A 207 5.23 4.07 5.43
N ARG A 208 4.93 4.01 4.12
CA ARG A 208 3.54 3.93 3.64
C ARG A 208 2.89 2.61 4.05
N ASN A 209 3.60 1.50 3.96
CA ASN A 209 3.11 0.20 4.40
C ASN A 209 2.84 0.17 5.91
N CYS A 210 3.76 0.65 6.74
CA CYS A 210 3.57 0.71 8.19
C CYS A 210 2.42 1.66 8.57
N LEU A 211 2.32 2.84 7.94
CA LEU A 211 1.22 3.78 8.19
C LEU A 211 -0.13 3.21 7.76
N MET A 212 -0.19 2.57 6.59
CA MET A 212 -1.39 1.88 6.13
C MET A 212 -1.77 0.75 7.07
N ALA A 213 -0.85 -0.16 7.39
CA ALA A 213 -1.11 -1.28 8.31
C ALA A 213 -1.62 -0.79 9.68
N GLN A 214 -1.03 0.29 10.21
CA GLN A 214 -1.45 0.91 11.47
C GLN A 214 -2.87 1.48 11.38
N LYS A 215 -3.18 2.27 10.34
CA LYS A 215 -4.53 2.80 10.12
C LYS A 215 -5.55 1.70 9.86
N TRP A 216 -5.16 0.64 9.16
CA TRP A 216 -6.01 -0.51 8.87
C TRP A 216 -6.45 -1.19 10.16
N LYS A 217 -5.53 -1.34 11.11
CA LYS A 217 -5.84 -1.83 12.47
C LYS A 217 -6.86 -0.93 13.18
N THR A 218 -6.66 0.39 13.16
CA THR A 218 -7.62 1.33 13.73
C THR A 218 -8.99 1.22 13.06
N ILE A 219 -9.05 1.04 11.74
CA ILE A 219 -10.30 0.79 11.01
C ILE A 219 -10.98 -0.51 11.48
N MET A 220 -10.22 -1.61 11.67
CA MET A 220 -10.76 -2.85 12.21
C MET A 220 -11.41 -2.63 13.58
N GLN A 221 -10.77 -1.86 14.46
CA GLN A 221 -11.31 -1.53 15.78
C GLN A 221 -12.59 -0.68 15.70
N ILE A 222 -12.65 0.30 14.79
CA ILE A 222 -13.86 1.11 14.54
C ILE A 222 -15.00 0.20 14.01
N SER A 223 -14.69 -0.74 13.13
CA SER A 223 -15.68 -1.67 12.57
C SER A 223 -16.17 -2.69 13.60
N ALA A 224 -15.27 -3.23 14.44
CA ALA A 224 -15.60 -4.17 15.50
C ALA A 224 -16.52 -3.57 16.57
N THR A 225 -16.39 -2.27 16.87
CA THR A 225 -17.31 -1.59 17.82
C THR A 225 -18.69 -1.34 17.22
N SER A 226 -18.81 -1.33 15.88
CA SER A 226 -20.05 -1.08 15.15
C SER A 226 -20.85 -2.36 14.85
N GLN A 227 -20.24 -3.54 14.96
CA GLN A 227 -20.84 -4.83 14.60
C GLN A 227 -20.73 -5.82 15.76
N THR A 228 -21.87 -6.39 16.17
CA THR A 228 -21.89 -7.44 17.20
C THR A 228 -21.99 -8.82 16.53
N GLY A 229 -21.11 -9.75 16.90
CA GLY A 229 -21.27 -11.17 16.57
C GLY A 229 -20.41 -11.75 15.43
N HIS A 230 -19.59 -10.95 14.73
CA HIS A 230 -18.55 -11.49 13.85
C HIS A 230 -17.28 -10.62 13.86
N LYS A 231 -16.15 -11.20 13.44
CA LYS A 231 -14.92 -10.44 13.22
C LYS A 231 -15.09 -9.58 11.96
N PRO A 232 -14.71 -8.28 11.99
CA PRO A 232 -14.81 -7.44 10.81
C PRO A 232 -13.82 -7.92 9.75
N GLU A 233 -14.22 -7.81 8.49
CA GLU A 233 -13.35 -8.02 7.34
C GLU A 233 -13.29 -6.76 6.48
N ILE A 234 -12.10 -6.18 6.32
CA ILE A 234 -11.92 -4.97 5.52
C ILE A 234 -11.02 -5.30 4.35
N ALA A 235 -11.47 -4.94 3.15
CA ALA A 235 -10.73 -5.17 1.92
C ALA A 235 -9.96 -3.92 1.50
N GLN A 236 -8.79 -4.09 0.88
CA GLN A 236 -8.07 -3.02 0.21
C GLN A 236 -7.47 -3.57 -1.07
N VAL A 237 -7.61 -2.81 -2.15
CA VAL A 237 -6.81 -3.03 -3.36
C VAL A 237 -5.46 -2.39 -3.13
N VAL A 238 -4.39 -3.18 -3.24
CA VAL A 238 -3.02 -2.73 -3.07
C VAL A 238 -2.29 -2.82 -4.40
N GLY A 239 -1.74 -1.69 -4.84
CA GLY A 239 -0.91 -1.63 -6.04
C GLY A 239 0.46 -2.28 -5.85
N ALA A 240 1.16 -2.48 -6.97
CA ALA A 240 2.55 -2.95 -7.04
C ALA A 240 3.55 -2.23 -6.10
N MET A 241 3.27 -1.00 -5.70
CA MET A 241 4.16 -0.22 -4.82
C MET A 241 4.05 -0.57 -3.34
N HIS A 242 3.20 -1.54 -2.97
CA HIS A 242 2.97 -2.03 -1.61
C HIS A 242 3.61 -3.39 -1.32
N THR A 243 4.70 -3.74 -1.99
CA THR A 243 5.54 -4.89 -1.63
C THR A 243 5.91 -4.82 -0.14
N GLY A 244 5.64 -5.87 0.64
CA GLY A 244 5.91 -5.91 2.09
C GLY A 244 4.77 -5.41 3.00
N ILE A 245 3.59 -5.05 2.47
CA ILE A 245 2.43 -4.69 3.31
C ILE A 245 1.99 -5.84 4.22
N GLU A 246 2.15 -7.09 3.79
CA GLU A 246 1.86 -8.28 4.58
C GLU A 246 2.74 -8.36 5.82
N ASP A 247 4.04 -8.09 5.67
CA ASP A 247 4.99 -8.05 6.77
C ASP A 247 4.64 -6.92 7.74
N ALA A 248 4.32 -5.73 7.22
CA ALA A 248 3.89 -4.60 8.05
C ALA A 248 2.60 -4.91 8.82
N LEU A 249 1.64 -5.65 8.24
CA LEU A 249 0.43 -6.11 8.93
C LEU A 249 0.72 -7.19 9.99
N ASN A 250 1.81 -7.93 9.82
CA ASN A 250 2.24 -8.96 10.75
C ASN A 250 3.12 -8.46 11.89
N GLU A 251 3.79 -7.33 11.70
CA GLU A 251 4.64 -6.65 12.69
C GLU A 251 3.83 -6.17 13.92
N ASP A 252 4.45 -6.19 15.09
CA ASP A 252 3.85 -5.69 16.33
C ASP A 252 3.70 -4.15 16.31
N ASP A 253 2.67 -3.63 16.98
CA ASP A 253 2.39 -2.18 17.01
C ASP A 253 3.59 -1.36 17.47
N SER A 254 4.31 -1.81 18.51
CA SER A 254 5.45 -1.08 19.05
C SER A 254 6.61 -0.98 18.05
N GLU A 255 6.85 -2.05 17.29
CA GLU A 255 7.90 -2.09 16.26
C GLU A 255 7.50 -1.22 15.07
N ARG A 256 6.25 -1.38 14.60
CA ARG A 256 5.68 -0.58 13.52
C ARG A 256 5.72 0.92 13.81
N ILE A 257 5.32 1.33 15.02
CA ILE A 257 5.35 2.73 15.47
C ILE A 257 6.78 3.24 15.62
N ALA A 258 7.73 2.42 16.08
CA ALA A 258 9.14 2.79 16.15
C ALA A 258 9.72 3.04 14.75
N THR A 259 9.42 2.15 13.80
CA THR A 259 9.80 2.29 12.39
C THR A 259 9.24 3.58 11.77
N ILE A 260 7.94 3.84 11.96
CA ILE A 260 7.29 5.07 11.49
C ILE A 260 7.98 6.31 12.08
N LYS A 261 8.23 6.32 13.40
CA LYS A 261 8.88 7.43 14.07
C LYS A 261 10.29 7.66 13.55
N GLN A 262 11.07 6.60 13.33
CA GLN A 262 12.42 6.68 12.77
C GLN A 262 12.39 7.28 11.36
N LEU A 263 11.52 6.80 10.48
CA LEU A 263 11.44 7.26 9.09
C LEU A 263 10.92 8.69 8.99
N LEU A 264 9.96 9.08 9.83
CA LEU A 264 9.48 10.46 9.91
C LEU A 264 10.49 11.43 10.53
N SER A 265 11.53 10.93 11.20
CA SER A 265 12.60 11.76 11.79
C SER A 265 13.57 12.33 10.74
N VAL A 266 13.46 11.91 9.48
CA VAL A 266 14.28 12.42 8.37
C VAL A 266 13.98 13.91 8.13
N PRO A 267 15.00 14.78 8.05
CA PRO A 267 14.80 16.21 7.77
C PRO A 267 14.04 16.45 6.46
N GLY A 268 13.08 17.38 6.48
CA GLY A 268 12.25 17.72 5.32
C GLY A 268 10.86 17.06 5.32
N LEU A 269 10.55 16.21 6.31
CA LEU A 269 9.24 15.56 6.46
C LEU A 269 8.32 16.24 7.48
N GLU A 270 8.67 17.43 7.95
CA GLU A 270 7.98 18.10 9.06
C GLU A 270 6.52 18.43 8.72
N GLU A 271 6.26 18.84 7.48
CA GLU A 271 4.89 19.08 7.01
C GLU A 271 4.13 17.78 6.78
N ASP A 272 4.84 16.71 6.41
CA ASP A 272 4.28 15.40 6.10
C ASP A 272 3.92 14.58 7.35
N ARG A 273 4.49 14.93 8.51
CA ARG A 273 4.05 14.42 9.82
C ARG A 273 2.64 14.88 10.17
N LYS A 274 2.16 15.99 9.60
CA LYS A 274 0.84 16.50 9.92
C LYS A 274 -0.20 15.58 9.28
N LYS A 275 -1.23 15.21 10.05
CA LYS A 275 -2.38 14.41 9.59
C LYS A 275 -2.05 12.96 9.21
N ILE A 276 -0.88 12.42 9.58
CA ILE A 276 -0.59 10.98 9.41
C ILE A 276 -1.54 10.10 10.22
N ALA A 277 -2.21 10.62 11.25
CA ALA A 277 -3.17 9.88 12.05
C ALA A 277 -4.57 9.88 11.45
N SER A 278 -4.89 10.81 10.54
CA SER A 278 -6.24 10.99 10.03
C SER A 278 -6.71 9.83 9.17
N ILE A 279 -7.96 9.42 9.40
CA ILE A 279 -8.68 8.40 8.64
C ILE A 279 -10.07 8.97 8.33
N ALA A 280 -10.42 9.04 7.05
CA ALA A 280 -11.75 9.47 6.64
C ALA A 280 -12.63 8.26 6.34
N ARG A 281 -13.75 8.12 7.07
CA ARG A 281 -14.79 7.14 6.78
C ARG A 281 -15.89 7.81 5.97
N VAL A 282 -16.23 7.24 4.84
CA VAL A 282 -17.21 7.74 3.90
C VAL A 282 -18.32 6.71 3.73
N LEU A 283 -19.57 7.11 3.99
CA LEU A 283 -20.73 6.23 3.88
C LEU A 283 -21.81 6.90 3.04
N TYR A 284 -22.41 6.16 2.12
CA TYR A 284 -23.51 6.69 1.32
C TYR A 284 -24.81 6.71 2.13
N SER A 285 -25.41 7.89 2.29
CA SER A 285 -26.72 8.04 2.90
C SER A 285 -27.79 7.92 1.83
N LYS A 286 -28.50 6.78 1.82
CA LYS A 286 -29.66 6.56 0.93
C LYS A 286 -30.77 7.61 1.13
N LYS A 287 -30.94 8.12 2.35
CA LYS A 287 -31.95 9.15 2.69
C LYS A 287 -31.66 10.49 2.02
N THR A 288 -30.40 10.92 2.02
CA THR A 288 -29.99 12.22 1.47
C THR A 288 -29.39 12.12 0.08
N GLN A 289 -29.22 10.89 -0.44
CA GLN A 289 -28.54 10.58 -1.69
C GLN A 289 -27.13 11.20 -1.79
N THR A 290 -26.44 11.28 -0.65
CA THR A 290 -25.12 11.92 -0.55
C THR A 290 -24.16 11.08 0.28
N TRP A 291 -22.88 11.24 0.00
CA TRP A 291 -21.80 10.73 0.85
C TRP A 291 -21.69 11.55 2.14
N VAL A 292 -21.66 10.86 3.27
CA VAL A 292 -21.43 11.41 4.61
C VAL A 292 -20.02 11.02 5.04
N VAL A 293 -19.26 12.00 5.53
CA VAL A 293 -17.87 11.81 5.94
C VAL A 293 -17.77 11.91 7.45
N THR A 294 -17.04 11.00 8.08
CA THR A 294 -16.71 10.99 9.50
C THR A 294 -15.20 10.86 9.64
N GLU A 295 -14.58 11.79 10.36
CA GLU A 295 -13.14 11.74 10.64
C GLU A 295 -12.86 10.90 11.89
N TYR A 296 -11.83 10.06 11.78
CA TYR A 296 -11.21 9.36 12.89
C TYR A 296 -9.72 9.68 12.93
N GLN A 297 -9.10 9.47 14.08
CA GLN A 297 -7.66 9.60 14.26
C GLN A 297 -7.10 8.33 14.90
N ASP A 298 -6.01 7.83 14.34
CA ASP A 298 -5.25 6.75 14.94
C ASP A 298 -4.57 7.23 16.23
N PRO A 299 -4.86 6.62 17.39
CA PRO A 299 -4.37 7.10 18.68
C PRO A 299 -2.86 6.88 18.87
N LEU A 300 -2.23 5.95 18.14
CA LEU A 300 -0.79 5.69 18.22
C LEU A 300 0.01 6.60 17.28
N LEU A 301 -0.59 6.99 16.15
CA LEU A 301 0.03 7.94 15.21
C LEU A 301 -0.15 9.39 15.65
N LYS A 302 -1.26 9.73 16.33
CA LYS A 302 -1.56 11.11 16.73
C LYS A 302 -0.43 11.81 17.52
N PRO A 303 0.25 11.14 18.48
CA PRO A 303 1.37 11.74 19.21
C PRO A 303 2.60 12.06 18.34
N LEU A 304 2.71 11.47 17.14
CA LEU A 304 3.83 11.65 16.22
C LEU A 304 3.65 12.84 15.27
N GLU A 305 2.46 13.47 15.23
CA GLU A 305 2.16 14.66 14.40
C GLU A 305 2.78 15.97 14.94
N LYS A 306 3.83 15.88 15.76
CA LYS A 306 4.46 17.00 16.46
C LYS A 306 5.72 17.51 15.75
#